data_AF-A0A6I4M6A5-F1
#
_entry.id   AF-A0A6I4M6A5-F1
#
_cell.length_a   1.000
_cell.length_b   1.000
_cell.length_c   1.000
_cell.angle_alpha   90.00
_cell.angle_beta   90.00
_cell.angle_gamma   90.00
#
_symmetry.space_group_name_H-M   'P 1'
#
loop_
_entity.id
_entity.type
_entity.pdbx_description
1 polymer ?
#
loop_
_entity_poly.entity_id
_entity_poly.type
_entity_poly.pdbx_seq_one_letter_code
_entity_poly.pdbx_strand_id
1 'polypeptide(L)'
;MSRQEILDLVHRFADAELTGDKAAYERLLGPDFTGIGPVGFVLDGRQWAGRHDDLTNHAFEIIDPHVRLYGDAAIVTAVQRQRTTARGHDASGSFRLTLVAVRDGDRWTIANLQLSGPLRQPPAPPAEPADAATISRAELSAAIGAGTAVAVDALPAPAYDRRHLPSALNLTAEDAPASAAGVLPDRAARIVVYSTDTSCTRGPDLAAELKRLGYRNVRLYAEGIEDWVAAGLPVESGGA
;
A
#
# COMPACT_ATOMS: atom_id res chain seq x y z
N MET A 1 -27.56 3.16 -10.87
CA MET A 1 -26.20 3.63 -11.19
C MET A 1 -25.34 3.49 -9.95
N SER A 2 -24.53 2.44 -9.86
CA SER A 2 -23.74 2.18 -8.66
C SER A 2 -22.28 1.90 -9.00
N ARG A 3 -21.41 2.30 -8.08
CA ARG A 3 -19.99 1.90 -8.05
C ARG A 3 -19.84 0.37 -8.16
N GLN A 4 -20.81 -0.39 -7.65
CA GLN A 4 -20.82 -1.85 -7.69
C GLN A 4 -20.86 -2.39 -9.14
N GLU A 5 -21.68 -1.81 -10.02
CA GLU A 5 -21.77 -2.26 -11.42
C GLU A 5 -20.42 -2.17 -12.16
N ILE A 6 -19.62 -1.14 -11.84
CA ILE A 6 -18.28 -0.97 -12.39
C ILE A 6 -17.29 -1.97 -11.79
N LEU A 7 -17.38 -2.24 -10.49
CA LEU A 7 -16.55 -3.27 -9.85
C LEU A 7 -16.86 -4.66 -10.42
N ASP A 8 -18.12 -4.97 -10.67
CA ASP A 8 -18.54 -6.22 -11.31
C ASP A 8 -18.06 -6.32 -12.76
N LEU A 9 -17.99 -5.20 -13.50
CA LEU A 9 -17.35 -5.15 -14.82
C LEU A 9 -15.85 -5.45 -14.72
N VAL A 10 -15.15 -4.86 -13.75
CA VAL A 10 -13.71 -5.10 -13.52
C VAL A 10 -13.44 -6.55 -13.15
N HIS A 11 -14.26 -7.16 -12.29
CA HIS A 11 -14.12 -8.58 -11.94
C HIS A 11 -14.31 -9.49 -13.17
N ARG A 12 -15.37 -9.27 -13.97
CA ARG A 12 -15.58 -10.05 -15.20
C ARG A 12 -14.44 -9.89 -16.21
N PHE A 13 -13.85 -8.70 -16.29
CA PHE A 13 -12.66 -8.48 -17.10
C PHE A 13 -11.46 -9.27 -16.57
N ALA A 14 -11.21 -9.24 -15.26
CA ALA A 14 -10.14 -10.03 -14.64
C ALA A 14 -10.33 -11.54 -14.87
N ASP A 15 -11.56 -12.04 -14.78
CA ASP A 15 -11.91 -13.43 -15.05
C ASP A 15 -11.67 -13.80 -16.52
N ALA A 16 -12.03 -12.93 -17.47
CA ALA A 16 -11.78 -13.13 -18.89
C ALA A 16 -10.28 -13.11 -19.24
N GLU A 17 -9.48 -12.27 -18.55
CA GLU A 17 -8.02 -12.30 -18.66
C GLU A 17 -7.45 -13.58 -18.06
N LEU A 18 -7.88 -14.01 -16.88
CA LEU A 18 -7.39 -15.23 -16.24
C LEU A 18 -7.68 -16.48 -17.07
N THR A 19 -8.90 -16.60 -17.59
CA THR A 19 -9.37 -17.80 -18.29
C THR A 19 -9.00 -17.81 -19.77
N GLY A 20 -8.64 -16.66 -20.35
CA GLY A 20 -8.47 -16.51 -21.78
C GLY A 20 -9.77 -16.66 -22.58
N ASP A 21 -10.94 -16.44 -21.97
CA ASP A 21 -12.24 -16.51 -22.65
C ASP A 21 -12.36 -15.37 -23.69
N LYS A 22 -11.99 -15.70 -24.94
CA LYS A 22 -12.05 -14.77 -26.07
C LYS A 22 -13.46 -14.24 -26.33
N ALA A 23 -14.49 -15.05 -26.11
CA ALA A 23 -15.87 -14.67 -26.35
C ALA A 23 -16.39 -13.71 -25.27
N ALA A 24 -15.81 -13.71 -24.07
CA ALA A 24 -16.16 -12.74 -23.04
C ALA A 24 -15.81 -11.31 -23.45
N TYR A 25 -14.73 -11.09 -24.20
CA TYR A 25 -14.31 -9.74 -24.62
C TYR A 25 -15.36 -9.05 -25.50
N GLU A 26 -16.10 -9.78 -26.33
CA GLU A 26 -17.21 -9.20 -27.12
C GLU A 26 -18.31 -8.58 -26.25
N ARG A 27 -18.45 -9.05 -25.00
CA ARG A 27 -19.45 -8.56 -24.05
C ARG A 27 -18.90 -7.52 -23.09
N LEU A 28 -17.57 -7.39 -23.01
CA LEU A 28 -16.86 -6.54 -22.05
C LEU A 28 -16.31 -5.28 -22.70
N LEU A 29 -15.80 -5.38 -23.92
CA LEU A 29 -15.13 -4.31 -24.63
C LEU A 29 -16.13 -3.54 -25.51
N GLY A 30 -16.01 -2.22 -25.54
CA GLY A 30 -16.75 -1.36 -26.46
C GLY A 30 -16.29 -1.55 -27.91
N PRO A 31 -17.11 -1.14 -28.89
CA PRO A 31 -16.78 -1.28 -30.32
C PRO A 31 -15.55 -0.46 -30.74
N ASP A 32 -15.25 0.62 -30.03
CA ASP A 32 -14.08 1.50 -30.20
C ASP A 32 -12.96 1.22 -29.19
N PHE A 33 -12.99 0.05 -28.55
CA PHE A 33 -12.03 -0.29 -27.50
C PHE A 33 -10.59 -0.12 -27.97
N THR A 34 -9.79 0.53 -27.12
CA THR A 34 -8.34 0.63 -27.29
C THR A 34 -7.63 0.12 -26.03
N GLY A 35 -6.76 -0.88 -26.20
CA GLY A 35 -5.92 -1.41 -25.13
C GLY A 35 -4.46 -1.03 -25.34
N ILE A 36 -3.86 -0.34 -24.37
CA ILE A 36 -2.47 0.10 -24.42
C ILE A 36 -1.64 -0.74 -23.44
N GLY A 37 -0.68 -1.50 -23.98
CA GLY A 37 0.20 -2.35 -23.20
C GLY A 37 1.30 -1.60 -22.46
N PRO A 38 2.03 -2.28 -21.56
CA PRO A 38 3.06 -1.65 -20.72
C PRO A 38 4.28 -1.11 -21.49
N VAL A 39 4.48 -1.54 -22.73
CA VAL A 39 5.56 -1.06 -23.62
C VAL A 39 5.03 -0.19 -24.78
N GLY A 40 3.79 0.30 -24.67
CA GLY A 40 3.24 1.29 -25.60
C GLY A 40 2.63 0.72 -26.89
N PHE A 41 2.52 -0.61 -27.03
CA PHE A 41 1.72 -1.18 -28.11
C PHE A 41 0.24 -0.84 -27.90
N VAL A 42 -0.49 -0.67 -29.01
CA VAL A 42 -1.91 -0.31 -29.02
C VAL A 42 -2.65 -1.40 -29.78
N LEU A 43 -3.68 -1.98 -29.17
CA LEU A 43 -4.50 -3.05 -29.75
C LEU A 43 -5.98 -2.68 -29.74
N ASP A 44 -6.68 -3.09 -30.78
CA ASP A 44 -8.15 -3.13 -30.78
C ASP A 44 -8.67 -4.33 -29.96
N GLY A 45 -10.00 -4.43 -29.81
CA GLY A 45 -10.62 -5.50 -29.00
C GLY A 45 -10.36 -6.91 -29.53
N ARG A 46 -10.28 -7.10 -30.85
CA ARG A 46 -10.00 -8.41 -31.47
C ARG A 46 -8.55 -8.81 -31.24
N GLN A 47 -7.62 -7.89 -31.45
CA GLN A 47 -6.21 -8.10 -31.19
C GLN A 47 -5.94 -8.35 -29.71
N TRP A 48 -6.64 -7.62 -28.81
CA TRP A 48 -6.54 -7.80 -27.37
C TRP A 48 -6.94 -9.21 -26.94
N ALA A 49 -8.09 -9.70 -27.43
CA ALA A 49 -8.55 -11.08 -27.18
C ALA A 49 -7.62 -12.12 -27.85
N GLY A 50 -7.12 -11.84 -29.05
CA GLY A 50 -6.23 -12.72 -29.81
C GLY A 50 -4.90 -13.02 -29.12
N ARG A 51 -4.42 -12.13 -28.21
CA ARG A 51 -3.19 -12.38 -27.44
C ARG A 51 -3.19 -13.72 -26.70
N HIS A 52 -4.36 -14.20 -26.27
CA HIS A 52 -4.51 -15.48 -25.56
C HIS A 52 -4.19 -16.71 -26.40
N ASP A 53 -3.93 -16.58 -27.71
CA ASP A 53 -3.33 -17.67 -28.51
C ASP A 53 -1.88 -17.96 -28.12
N ASP A 54 -1.14 -16.91 -27.78
CA ASP A 54 0.29 -16.95 -27.47
C ASP A 54 0.57 -16.73 -25.98
N LEU A 55 -0.47 -16.47 -25.19
CA LEU A 55 -0.37 -16.03 -23.80
C LEU A 55 -1.30 -16.85 -22.92
N THR A 56 -0.80 -17.25 -21.76
CA THR A 56 -1.57 -17.94 -20.72
C THR A 56 -1.36 -17.22 -19.40
N ASN A 57 -2.46 -16.75 -18.79
CA ASN A 57 -2.47 -16.21 -17.45
C ASN A 57 -2.71 -17.35 -16.45
N HIS A 58 -1.77 -17.56 -15.54
CA HIS A 58 -1.88 -18.55 -14.47
C HIS A 58 -2.41 -17.95 -13.16
N ALA A 59 -2.32 -16.63 -13.03
CA ALA A 59 -2.96 -15.83 -12.00
C ALA A 59 -3.16 -14.42 -12.56
N PHE A 60 -4.28 -13.79 -12.24
CA PHE A 60 -4.60 -12.45 -12.69
C PHE A 60 -5.51 -11.77 -11.66
N GLU A 61 -5.08 -10.65 -11.11
CA GLU A 61 -5.75 -9.95 -10.03
C GLU A 61 -5.79 -8.46 -10.31
N ILE A 62 -6.93 -7.83 -9.98
CA ILE A 62 -7.07 -6.38 -9.92
C ILE A 62 -7.19 -5.98 -8.44
N ILE A 63 -6.17 -5.30 -7.93
CA ILE A 63 -5.99 -4.95 -6.52
C ILE A 63 -6.33 -3.46 -6.34
N ASP A 64 -7.04 -3.16 -5.25
CA ASP A 64 -7.45 -1.82 -4.82
C ASP A 64 -8.09 -0.96 -5.92
N PRO A 65 -9.19 -1.40 -6.56
CA PRO A 65 -9.86 -0.64 -7.61
C PRO A 65 -10.50 0.64 -7.05
N HIS A 66 -9.95 1.78 -7.46
CA HIS A 66 -10.54 3.10 -7.20
C HIS A 66 -11.40 3.53 -8.37
N VAL A 67 -12.70 3.69 -8.12
CA VAL A 67 -13.71 4.03 -9.12
C VAL A 67 -14.15 5.47 -8.95
N ARG A 68 -14.14 6.23 -10.06
CA ARG A 68 -14.73 7.58 -10.15
C ARG A 68 -15.80 7.57 -11.25
N LEU A 69 -17.00 8.05 -10.91
CA LEU A 69 -18.16 8.07 -11.82
C LEU A 69 -18.38 9.47 -12.39
N TYR A 70 -18.71 9.55 -13.68
CA TYR A 70 -18.93 10.77 -14.44
C TYR A 70 -20.10 10.57 -15.43
N GLY A 71 -21.34 10.58 -14.94
CA GLY A 71 -22.52 10.31 -15.77
C GLY A 71 -22.39 8.96 -16.47
N ASP A 72 -22.35 8.96 -17.80
CA ASP A 72 -22.24 7.76 -18.63
C ASP A 72 -20.80 7.25 -18.83
N ALA A 73 -19.85 7.77 -18.04
CA ALA A 73 -18.47 7.30 -18.01
C ALA A 73 -18.01 6.96 -16.58
N ALA A 74 -17.06 6.05 -16.47
CA ALA A 74 -16.37 5.72 -15.23
C ALA A 74 -14.87 5.54 -15.47
N ILE A 75 -14.07 6.01 -14.52
CA ILE A 75 -12.61 5.82 -14.53
C ILE A 75 -12.25 4.93 -13.36
N VAL A 76 -11.57 3.82 -13.64
CA VAL A 76 -11.01 2.92 -12.65
C VAL A 76 -9.50 3.02 -12.68
N THR A 77 -8.90 3.26 -11.52
CA THR A 77 -7.45 3.14 -11.33
C THR A 77 -7.18 2.01 -10.35
N ALA A 78 -6.29 1.08 -10.69
CA ALA A 78 -6.01 -0.10 -9.87
C ALA A 78 -4.57 -0.59 -10.05
N VAL A 79 -4.19 -1.63 -9.31
CA VAL A 79 -2.98 -2.42 -9.59
C VAL A 79 -3.39 -3.72 -10.24
N GLN A 80 -2.93 -4.00 -11.46
CA GLN A 80 -3.04 -5.31 -12.06
C GLN A 80 -1.82 -6.14 -11.66
N ARG A 81 -2.02 -7.32 -11.09
CA ARG A 81 -0.95 -8.29 -10.80
C ARG A 81 -1.21 -9.57 -11.59
N GLN A 82 -0.20 -10.04 -12.31
CA GLN A 82 -0.33 -11.23 -13.15
C GLN A 82 0.86 -12.16 -13.02
N ARG A 83 0.59 -13.46 -13.12
CA ARG A 83 1.57 -14.51 -13.39
C ARG A 83 1.25 -15.10 -14.75
N THR A 84 2.10 -14.85 -15.72
CA THR A 84 1.76 -15.03 -17.14
C THR A 84 2.92 -15.66 -17.89
N THR A 85 2.62 -16.59 -18.78
CA THR A 85 3.57 -17.10 -19.77
C THR A 85 3.15 -16.63 -21.14
N ALA A 86 4.03 -15.95 -21.87
CA ALA A 86 3.79 -15.49 -23.23
C ALA A 86 4.88 -16.03 -24.16
N ARG A 87 4.50 -16.76 -25.21
CA ARG A 87 5.41 -17.38 -26.19
C ARG A 87 6.54 -18.17 -25.53
N GLY A 88 6.22 -18.92 -24.47
CA GLY A 88 7.17 -19.72 -23.69
C GLY A 88 8.07 -18.93 -22.74
N HIS A 89 7.94 -17.61 -22.65
CA HIS A 89 8.72 -16.75 -21.75
C HIS A 89 7.86 -16.24 -20.59
N ASP A 90 8.50 -15.99 -19.45
CA ASP A 90 7.84 -15.36 -18.31
C ASP A 90 7.50 -13.90 -18.64
N ALA A 91 6.22 -13.56 -18.50
CA ALA A 91 5.66 -12.23 -18.67
C ALA A 91 4.90 -11.77 -17.40
N SER A 92 5.25 -12.36 -16.26
CA SER A 92 4.69 -12.00 -14.95
C SER A 92 5.10 -10.59 -14.55
N GLY A 93 4.23 -9.91 -13.81
CA GLY A 93 4.48 -8.55 -13.38
C GLY A 93 3.30 -7.91 -12.66
N SER A 94 3.54 -6.71 -12.15
CA SER A 94 2.48 -5.83 -11.66
C SER A 94 2.48 -4.56 -12.51
N PHE A 95 1.32 -3.97 -12.76
CA PHE A 95 1.14 -2.81 -13.64
C PHE A 95 0.12 -1.84 -13.03
N ARG A 96 0.33 -0.54 -13.24
CA ARG A 96 -0.71 0.44 -12.98
C ARG A 96 -1.74 0.29 -14.09
N LEU A 97 -2.98 0.04 -13.69
CA LEU A 97 -4.11 -0.03 -14.60
C LEU A 97 -4.91 1.27 -14.52
N THR A 98 -5.17 1.88 -15.67
CA THR A 98 -6.30 2.79 -15.88
C THR A 98 -7.28 2.11 -16.82
N LEU A 99 -8.53 1.97 -16.40
CA LEU A 99 -9.63 1.46 -17.20
C LEU A 99 -10.70 2.55 -17.30
N VAL A 100 -11.16 2.83 -18.51
CA VAL A 100 -12.27 3.74 -18.79
C VAL A 100 -13.44 2.90 -19.27
N ALA A 101 -14.53 2.93 -18.49
CA ALA A 101 -15.79 2.32 -18.86
C ALA A 101 -16.76 3.40 -19.35
N VAL A 102 -17.56 3.05 -20.35
CA VAL A 102 -18.63 3.89 -20.88
C VAL A 102 -19.92 3.10 -20.89
N ARG A 103 -21.04 3.82 -20.78
CA ARG A 103 -22.37 3.21 -20.89
C ARG A 103 -22.77 3.13 -22.36
N ASP A 104 -23.10 1.91 -22.80
CA ASP A 104 -23.71 1.61 -24.09
C ASP A 104 -25.12 1.05 -23.82
N GLY A 105 -26.13 1.92 -23.97
CA GLY A 105 -27.50 1.64 -23.56
C GLY A 105 -27.62 1.29 -22.07
N ASP A 106 -28.04 0.07 -21.77
CA ASP A 106 -28.21 -0.43 -20.40
C ASP A 106 -26.96 -1.11 -19.84
N ARG A 107 -25.87 -1.19 -20.61
CA ARG A 107 -24.67 -1.96 -20.25
C ARG A 107 -23.45 -1.05 -20.12
N TRP A 108 -22.57 -1.40 -19.19
CA TRP A 108 -21.22 -0.84 -19.13
C TRP A 108 -20.26 -1.69 -19.95
N THR A 109 -19.49 -1.03 -20.80
CA THR A 109 -18.41 -1.62 -21.58
C THR A 109 -17.12 -0.87 -21.33
N ILE A 110 -15.98 -1.51 -21.59
CA ILE A 110 -14.66 -0.91 -21.47
C ILE A 110 -14.32 -0.25 -22.79
N ALA A 111 -14.17 1.08 -22.80
CA ALA A 111 -13.74 1.83 -23.98
C ALA A 111 -12.21 1.92 -24.07
N ASN A 112 -11.52 1.99 -22.93
CA ASN A 112 -10.07 2.04 -22.93
C ASN A 112 -9.46 1.36 -21.71
N LEU A 113 -8.31 0.73 -21.94
CA LEU A 113 -7.43 0.28 -20.89
C LEU A 113 -6.00 0.74 -21.21
N GLN A 114 -5.26 1.15 -20.19
CA GLN A 114 -3.84 1.42 -20.28
C GLN A 114 -3.10 0.80 -19.11
N LEU A 115 -2.05 0.06 -19.45
CA LEU A 115 -1.11 -0.53 -18.50
C LEU A 115 0.18 0.28 -18.51
N SER A 116 0.71 0.57 -17.33
CA SER A 116 2.00 1.24 -17.18
C SER A 116 2.85 0.48 -16.16
N GLY A 117 4.08 0.12 -16.54
CA GLY A 117 4.96 -0.66 -15.68
C GLY A 117 6.09 -1.40 -16.41
N PRO A 118 6.73 -2.37 -15.74
CA PRO A 118 6.30 -2.98 -14.49
C PRO A 118 6.26 -1.96 -13.34
N LEU A 119 5.23 -2.05 -12.50
CA LEU A 119 5.22 -1.47 -11.17
C LEU A 119 6.37 -2.11 -10.42
N ARG A 120 7.48 -1.38 -10.38
CA ARG A 120 8.40 -1.51 -9.28
C ARG A 120 7.63 -1.02 -8.06
N GLN A 121 7.79 -1.67 -6.92
CA GLN A 121 7.55 -0.93 -5.69
C GLN A 121 8.26 0.42 -5.86
N PRO A 122 7.65 1.55 -5.46
CA PRO A 122 8.45 2.74 -5.21
C PRO A 122 9.69 2.23 -4.48
N PRO A 123 10.93 2.65 -4.86
CA PRO A 123 12.05 2.32 -4.01
C PRO A 123 11.58 2.61 -2.60
N ALA A 124 11.69 1.62 -1.69
CA ALA A 124 11.44 1.88 -0.29
C ALA A 124 12.12 3.23 -0.04
N PRO A 125 11.40 4.25 0.48
CA PRO A 125 11.90 5.63 0.54
C PRO A 125 13.37 5.51 0.91
N PRO A 126 14.25 5.98 0.00
CA PRO A 126 15.58 5.41 -0.25
C PRO A 126 16.11 4.98 1.09
N ALA A 127 16.25 3.66 1.33
CA ALA A 127 16.47 3.11 2.68
C ALA A 127 17.31 4.12 3.42
N GLU A 128 16.64 4.92 4.29
CA GLU A 128 17.30 6.15 4.74
C GLU A 128 18.65 5.69 5.26
N PRO A 129 19.75 6.38 4.90
CA PRO A 129 21.07 5.96 5.34
C PRO A 129 20.91 5.52 6.77
N ALA A 130 21.39 4.32 7.12
CA ALA A 130 21.13 3.69 8.42
C ALA A 130 21.48 4.61 9.63
N ASP A 131 22.09 5.77 9.34
CA ASP A 131 22.39 6.94 10.14
C ASP A 131 21.30 8.02 10.31
N ALA A 132 20.13 7.97 9.67
CA ALA A 132 18.99 8.78 10.13
C ALA A 132 18.43 8.10 11.39
N ALA A 133 19.18 8.19 12.49
CA ALA A 133 18.78 7.68 13.79
C ALA A 133 17.47 8.34 14.26
N THR A 134 17.11 9.48 13.68
CA THR A 134 15.95 10.29 14.03
C THR A 134 14.90 10.38 12.92
N ILE A 135 13.65 10.67 13.28
CA ILE A 135 12.52 10.90 12.37
C ILE A 135 11.83 12.21 12.76
N SER A 136 11.37 13.00 11.77
CA SER A 136 10.66 14.26 12.04
C SER A 136 9.20 14.05 12.45
N ARG A 137 8.60 15.02 13.15
CA ARG A 137 7.15 15.00 13.50
C ARG A 137 6.24 14.79 12.30
N ALA A 138 6.47 15.53 11.21
CA ALA A 138 5.64 15.47 10.01
C ALA A 138 5.69 14.08 9.36
N GLU A 139 6.88 13.49 9.32
CA GLU A 139 7.06 12.14 8.79
C GLU A 139 6.45 11.08 9.71
N LEU A 140 6.64 11.19 11.02
CA LEU A 140 6.01 10.29 12.00
C LEU A 140 4.48 10.34 11.89
N SER A 141 3.90 11.53 11.81
CA SER A 141 2.45 11.68 11.64
C SER A 141 1.94 11.04 10.36
N ALA A 142 2.64 11.19 9.24
CA ALA A 142 2.29 10.53 7.98
C ALA A 142 2.43 8.99 8.09
N ALA A 143 3.49 8.52 8.75
CA ALA A 143 3.76 7.09 8.89
C ALA A 143 2.74 6.37 9.78
N ILE A 144 2.32 6.99 10.90
CA ILE A 144 1.24 6.51 11.77
C ILE A 144 -0.09 6.49 11.00
N GLY A 145 -0.44 7.58 10.32
CA GLY A 145 -1.70 7.67 9.55
C GLY A 145 -1.80 6.65 8.41
N ALA A 146 -0.66 6.24 7.85
CA ALA A 146 -0.58 5.22 6.81
C ALA A 146 -0.42 3.78 7.34
N GLY A 147 -0.26 3.58 8.66
CA GLY A 147 0.02 2.27 9.26
C GLY A 147 1.37 1.67 8.85
N THR A 148 2.34 2.52 8.52
CA THR A 148 3.67 2.12 8.02
C THR A 148 4.79 2.26 9.07
N ALA A 149 4.45 2.66 10.29
CA ALA A 149 5.35 2.67 11.44
C ALA A 149 4.60 2.26 12.71
N VAL A 150 5.33 1.66 13.65
CA VAL A 150 4.87 1.37 15.01
C VAL A 150 5.51 2.38 15.94
N ALA A 151 4.71 3.25 16.56
CA ALA A 151 5.18 4.18 17.58
C ALA A 151 5.34 3.46 18.92
N VAL A 152 6.44 3.71 19.63
CA VAL A 152 6.73 3.09 20.92
C VAL A 152 7.09 4.17 21.93
N ASP A 153 6.28 4.28 22.97
CA ASP A 153 6.51 5.18 24.10
C ASP A 153 7.47 4.54 25.09
N ALA A 154 8.63 5.16 25.29
CA ALA A 154 9.66 4.73 26.23
C ALA A 154 9.41 5.19 27.68
N LEU A 155 8.31 5.89 27.95
CA LEU A 155 7.95 6.34 29.29
C LEU A 155 7.35 5.20 30.13
N PRO A 156 7.45 5.26 31.47
CA PRO A 156 6.75 4.31 32.33
C PRO A 156 5.23 4.34 32.10
N ALA A 157 4.56 3.20 32.30
CA ALA A 157 3.12 3.05 32.08
C ALA A 157 2.25 4.19 32.65
N PRO A 158 2.45 4.70 33.88
CA PRO A 158 1.64 5.81 34.39
C PRO A 158 1.75 7.12 33.60
N ALA A 159 2.85 7.33 32.87
CA ALA A 159 3.02 8.48 31.99
C ALA A 159 2.37 8.25 30.62
N TYR A 160 2.57 7.05 30.05
CA TYR A 160 1.89 6.59 28.84
C TYR A 160 0.36 6.66 28.99
N ASP A 161 -0.18 6.14 30.09
CA ASP A 161 -1.63 6.11 30.35
C ASP A 161 -2.25 7.52 30.41
N ARG A 162 -1.47 8.54 30.80
CA ARG A 162 -1.94 9.93 30.82
C ARG A 162 -2.08 10.49 29.41
N ARG A 163 -1.08 10.24 28.56
CA ARG A 163 -1.08 10.62 27.16
C ARG A 163 0.00 9.89 26.38
N HIS A 164 -0.35 9.45 25.18
CA HIS A 164 0.57 8.86 24.21
C HIS A 164 0.15 9.21 22.79
N LEU A 165 1.07 9.02 21.83
CA LEU A 165 0.77 9.12 20.41
C LEU A 165 -0.28 8.06 20.00
N PRO A 166 -1.10 8.31 18.96
CA PRO A 166 -2.14 7.37 18.55
C PRO A 166 -1.59 5.98 18.21
N SER A 167 -2.24 4.95 18.75
CA SER A 167 -1.88 3.54 18.58
C SER A 167 -0.44 3.20 19.02
N ALA A 168 0.20 4.04 19.84
CA ALA A 168 1.52 3.75 20.36
C ALA A 168 1.50 2.51 21.26
N LEU A 169 2.62 1.80 21.33
CA LEU A 169 2.82 0.72 22.29
C LEU A 169 3.70 1.22 23.44
N ASN A 170 3.45 0.76 24.66
CA ASN A 170 4.32 1.08 25.79
C ASN A 170 5.41 0.02 25.97
N LEU A 171 6.68 0.45 26.01
CA LEU A 171 7.80 -0.43 26.29
C LEU A 171 8.96 0.39 26.85
N THR A 172 9.44 0.07 28.05
CA THR A 172 10.66 0.69 28.59
C THR A 172 11.91 -0.05 28.13
N ALA A 173 13.07 0.62 28.18
CA ALA A 173 14.35 -0.04 27.90
C ALA A 173 14.63 -1.21 28.87
N GLU A 174 14.17 -1.10 30.11
CA GLU A 174 14.33 -2.13 31.16
C GLU A 174 13.50 -3.38 30.85
N ASP A 175 12.29 -3.20 30.31
CA ASP A 175 11.37 -4.31 29.99
C ASP A 175 11.62 -4.93 28.61
N ALA A 176 12.31 -4.22 27.71
CA ALA A 176 12.55 -4.65 26.34
C ALA A 176 13.17 -6.06 26.19
N PRO A 177 14.18 -6.47 26.98
CA PRO A 177 14.72 -7.83 26.92
C PRO A 177 13.68 -8.94 27.10
N ALA A 178 12.67 -8.71 27.95
CA ALA A 178 11.65 -9.70 28.29
C ALA A 178 10.41 -9.59 27.38
N SER A 179 10.02 -8.36 27.02
CA SER A 179 8.69 -8.07 26.46
C SER A 179 8.71 -7.71 24.98
N ALA A 180 9.84 -7.24 24.43
CA ALA A 180 9.89 -6.70 23.07
C ALA A 180 9.42 -7.70 22.01
N ALA A 181 9.78 -8.98 22.12
CA ALA A 181 9.38 -9.99 21.13
C ALA A 181 7.85 -10.23 21.08
N GLY A 182 7.14 -10.02 22.19
CA GLY A 182 5.68 -10.11 22.26
C GLY A 182 4.99 -8.84 21.76
N VAL A 183 5.52 -7.67 22.16
CA VAL A 183 4.96 -6.35 21.80
C VAL A 183 5.27 -5.99 20.34
N LEU A 184 6.46 -6.34 19.87
CA LEU A 184 7.02 -6.03 18.55
C LEU A 184 7.49 -7.35 17.87
N PRO A 185 6.58 -8.19 17.37
CA PRO A 185 6.93 -9.50 16.83
C PRO A 185 7.72 -9.41 15.50
N ASP A 186 7.49 -8.36 14.70
CA ASP A 186 8.23 -8.13 13.46
C ASP A 186 9.50 -7.31 13.69
N ARG A 187 10.66 -7.99 13.65
CA ARG A 187 11.99 -7.37 13.79
C ARG A 187 12.41 -6.51 12.59
N ALA A 188 11.68 -6.57 11.49
CA ALA A 188 11.87 -5.76 10.29
C ALA A 188 11.02 -4.49 10.29
N ALA A 189 9.98 -4.42 11.13
CA ALA A 189 9.05 -3.31 11.18
C ALA A 189 9.76 -1.98 11.44
N ARG A 190 9.22 -0.90 10.86
CA ARG A 190 9.66 0.47 11.15
C ARG A 190 9.18 0.85 12.55
N ILE A 191 10.07 0.79 13.52
CA ILE A 191 9.79 1.12 14.92
C ILE A 191 10.28 2.53 15.20
N VAL A 192 9.38 3.39 15.67
CA VAL A 192 9.71 4.76 16.06
C VAL A 192 9.55 4.88 17.57
N VAL A 193 10.68 5.00 18.26
CA VAL A 193 10.72 5.24 19.70
C VAL A 193 10.61 6.74 19.97
N TYR A 194 9.88 7.12 21.01
CA TYR A 194 9.85 8.49 21.53
C TYR A 194 9.79 8.50 23.06
N SER A 195 9.98 9.67 23.63
CA SER A 195 9.82 9.90 25.08
C SER A 195 9.25 11.30 25.32
N THR A 196 9.58 11.95 26.44
CA THR A 196 9.01 13.26 26.79
C THR A 196 9.42 14.36 25.80
N ASP A 197 10.73 14.61 25.69
CA ASP A 197 11.34 15.66 24.89
C ASP A 197 12.84 15.36 24.67
N THR A 198 13.58 16.30 24.08
CA THR A 198 15.00 16.15 23.74
C THR A 198 15.94 16.01 24.94
N SER A 199 15.48 16.33 26.16
CA SER A 199 16.26 16.17 27.40
C SER A 199 16.14 14.76 28.00
N CYS A 200 15.15 13.97 27.56
CA CYS A 200 14.87 12.64 28.10
C CYS A 200 15.72 11.56 27.42
N THR A 201 16.44 10.76 28.20
CA THR A 201 17.29 9.68 27.66
C THR A 201 16.54 8.38 27.36
N ARG A 202 15.31 8.22 27.87
CA ARG A 202 14.55 6.95 27.75
C ARG A 202 14.32 6.52 26.31
N GLY A 203 14.04 7.48 25.42
CA GLY A 203 13.89 7.20 23.99
C GLY A 203 15.18 6.65 23.37
N PRO A 204 16.31 7.38 23.47
CA PRO A 204 17.63 6.86 23.09
C PRO A 204 17.98 5.49 23.70
N ASP A 205 17.74 5.30 25.00
CA ASP A 205 18.07 4.08 25.73
C ASP A 205 17.29 2.88 25.18
N LEU A 206 15.98 3.03 24.98
CA LEU A 206 15.15 1.98 24.37
C LEU A 206 15.55 1.72 22.92
N ALA A 207 15.84 2.76 22.14
CA ALA A 207 16.26 2.60 20.76
C ALA A 207 17.57 1.80 20.64
N ALA A 208 18.53 2.04 21.53
CA ALA A 208 19.77 1.27 21.59
C ALA A 208 19.52 -0.19 21.99
N GLU A 209 18.63 -0.41 22.96
CA GLU A 209 18.29 -1.75 23.44
C GLU A 209 17.57 -2.59 22.38
N LEU A 210 16.61 -2.01 21.66
CA LEU A 210 15.95 -2.69 20.53
C LEU A 210 16.96 -3.06 19.42
N LYS A 211 17.91 -2.17 19.11
CA LYS A 211 18.98 -2.51 18.14
C LYS A 211 19.84 -3.68 18.65
N ARG A 212 20.21 -3.68 19.94
CA ARG A 212 20.95 -4.78 20.59
C ARG A 212 20.18 -6.11 20.52
N LEU A 213 18.87 -6.05 20.66
CA LEU A 213 17.99 -7.22 20.56
C LEU A 213 17.78 -7.70 19.11
N GLY A 214 18.23 -6.95 18.09
CA GLY A 214 18.18 -7.36 16.68
C GLY A 214 17.05 -6.73 15.86
N TYR A 215 16.40 -5.67 16.35
CA TYR A 215 15.47 -4.87 15.56
C TYR A 215 16.24 -4.01 14.56
N ARG A 216 15.90 -4.15 13.27
CA ARG A 216 16.73 -3.64 12.17
C ARG A 216 16.36 -2.23 11.71
N ASN A 217 15.16 -1.77 12.02
CA ASN A 217 14.63 -0.49 11.56
C ASN A 217 14.06 0.33 12.73
N VAL A 218 14.95 0.74 13.63
CA VAL A 218 14.61 1.57 14.80
C VAL A 218 14.99 3.02 14.53
N ARG A 219 14.04 3.93 14.76
CA ARG A 219 14.16 5.39 14.62
C ARG A 219 13.77 6.06 15.94
N LEU A 220 14.29 7.25 16.19
CA LEU A 220 14.00 8.07 17.35
C LEU A 220 13.24 9.33 16.93
N TYR A 221 12.06 9.56 17.46
CA TYR A 221 11.45 10.88 17.42
C TYR A 221 11.95 11.67 18.64
N ALA A 222 12.99 12.47 18.40
CA ALA A 222 13.81 13.07 19.45
C ALA A 222 13.09 14.21 20.18
N GLU A 223 12.20 14.91 19.47
CA GLU A 223 11.42 16.04 19.96
C GLU A 223 10.34 15.62 20.97
N GLY A 224 9.95 14.33 20.95
CA GLY A 224 9.09 13.73 21.96
C GLY A 224 7.63 14.19 21.93
N ILE A 225 6.86 13.70 22.91
CA ILE A 225 5.42 13.96 22.99
C ILE A 225 5.08 15.43 23.31
N GLU A 226 5.97 16.18 23.96
CA GLU A 226 5.72 17.62 24.18
C GLU A 226 5.65 18.40 22.85
N ASP A 227 6.54 18.11 21.91
CA ASP A 227 6.50 18.72 20.57
C ASP A 227 5.25 18.29 19.77
N TRP A 228 4.83 17.04 19.92
CA TRP A 228 3.62 16.52 19.30
C TRP A 228 2.36 17.25 19.79
N VAL A 229 2.25 17.43 21.11
CA VAL A 229 1.13 18.15 21.74
C VAL A 229 1.17 19.63 21.41
N ALA A 230 2.35 20.26 21.41
CA ALA A 230 2.50 21.66 21.04
C ALA A 230 2.07 21.94 19.59
N ALA A 231 2.17 20.95 18.71
CA ALA A 231 1.68 21.02 17.34
C ALA A 231 0.15 20.83 17.19
N GLY A 232 -0.57 20.55 18.28
CA GLY A 232 -2.02 20.30 18.26
C GLY A 232 -2.40 18.96 17.61
N LEU A 233 -1.47 18.01 17.53
CA LEU A 233 -1.72 16.68 17.00
C LEU A 233 -2.48 15.80 18.00
N PRO A 234 -3.29 14.83 17.53
CA PRO A 234 -4.12 14.01 18.41
C PRO A 234 -3.27 13.13 19.33
N VAL A 235 -3.75 12.91 20.56
CA VAL A 235 -3.18 11.99 21.55
C VAL A 235 -4.26 11.06 22.08
N GLU A 236 -3.84 9.91 22.57
CA GLU A 236 -4.68 8.92 23.23
C GLU A 236 -4.34 8.86 24.73
N SER A 237 -5.22 8.24 25.52
CA SER A 237 -5.09 8.08 26.97
C SER A 237 -5.67 6.73 27.41
N GLY A 238 -5.13 6.15 28.47
CA GLY A 238 -5.43 4.81 28.96
C GLY A 238 -4.48 3.73 28.44
N GLY A 239 -4.25 2.68 29.22
CA GLY A 239 -3.52 1.48 28.78
C GLY A 239 -4.44 0.57 27.96
N ALA A 240 -3.91 -0.02 26.87
CA ALA A 240 -4.57 -1.11 26.16
C ALA A 240 -4.46 -2.42 26.95
#